data_AF-A0A024QHY2-F1
#
_entry.id   AF-A0A024QHY2-F1
#
_cell.length_a   1.000
_cell.length_b   1.000
_cell.length_c   1.000
_cell.angle_alpha   90.00
_cell.angle_beta   90.00
_cell.angle_gamma   90.00
#
_symmetry.space_group_name_H-M   'P 1'
#
loop_
_entity.id
_entity.type
_entity.pdbx_description
1 polymer ?
#
loop_
_entity_poly.entity_id
_entity_poly.type
_entity_poly.pdbx_seq_one_letter_code
_entity_poly.pdbx_strand_id
1 'polypeptide(L)'
;MHSIEYLNLKEEVDNINYVLSLNLDFPQKHIDYINLAIQKTENLPLGEENSVELPCISFELLDTYRSLLSNGDFDQINDIYNQIIEKNIGHTINEGFTNYLDMYKRANNNESFDNSDLKKIDKRINFYCDKLKNFYEGFEKNEKIHPYKLNGLRIKGYDIEVNIKDIIKKLKSLDQGFGEFIQYSMEYGYINLEEGAHQEGFFLELPYSNKIYIYISCTGDLDDFLNTIHEIGHAYHFYISRQLNNKNRNNSTEMKEFLAHSFEAIYLKKFHKELIDIYNIHQISSILWNIVLFKFQENIYNSHISYYKLDEKNKLFLSLVKKYTHKYLENNSEFDNVLKPLWTYESSLLESPYYNLEYIFSQLNSLRLINKDKITLDYLKKLANSNLKNLISKF
;
A
#
# COMPACT_ATOMS: atom_id res chain seq x y z
N MET A 1 -22.48 -15.85 17.52
CA MET A 1 -21.07 -16.05 17.92
C MET A 1 -20.31 -16.87 16.87
N HIS A 2 -20.93 -17.90 16.28
CA HIS A 2 -20.34 -18.72 15.20
C HIS A 2 -20.05 -18.00 13.86
N SER A 3 -20.70 -16.87 13.55
CA SER A 3 -20.48 -16.17 12.27
C SER A 3 -19.12 -15.49 12.17
N ILE A 4 -18.61 -14.89 13.25
CA ILE A 4 -17.36 -14.11 13.18
C ILE A 4 -16.13 -15.02 13.19
N GLU A 5 -16.16 -16.10 13.96
CA GLU A 5 -15.09 -17.10 13.94
C GLU A 5 -14.95 -17.73 12.54
N TYR A 6 -16.08 -17.98 11.87
CA TYR A 6 -16.11 -18.43 10.49
C TYR A 6 -15.57 -17.37 9.51
N LEU A 7 -15.96 -16.10 9.65
CA LEU A 7 -15.45 -15.02 8.79
C LEU A 7 -13.93 -14.86 8.94
N ASN A 8 -13.42 -14.85 10.18
CA ASN A 8 -11.98 -14.81 10.43
C ASN A 8 -11.27 -16.04 9.84
N LEU A 9 -11.87 -17.22 9.93
CA LEU A 9 -11.30 -18.43 9.33
C LEU A 9 -11.26 -18.35 7.81
N LYS A 10 -12.33 -17.85 7.18
CA LYS A 10 -12.39 -17.64 5.73
C LYS A 10 -11.31 -16.64 5.28
N GLU A 11 -11.22 -15.48 5.92
CA GLU A 11 -10.20 -14.46 5.62
C GLU A 11 -8.78 -15.02 5.80
N GLU A 12 -8.54 -15.79 6.86
CA GLU A 12 -7.23 -16.42 7.06
C GLU A 12 -6.89 -17.46 5.98
N VAL A 13 -7.88 -18.25 5.53
CA VAL A 13 -7.69 -19.20 4.41
C VAL A 13 -7.36 -18.45 3.12
N ASP A 14 -8.09 -17.38 2.82
CA ASP A 14 -7.87 -16.56 1.62
C ASP A 14 -6.46 -15.95 1.63
N ASN A 15 -6.01 -15.43 2.78
CA ASN A 15 -4.65 -14.90 2.96
C ASN A 15 -3.56 -15.97 2.83
N ILE A 16 -3.77 -17.18 3.37
CA ILE A 16 -2.82 -18.29 3.20
C ILE A 16 -2.74 -18.70 1.73
N ASN A 17 -3.87 -18.84 1.04
CA ASN A 17 -3.91 -19.18 -0.38
C ASN A 17 -3.22 -18.12 -1.24
N TYR A 18 -3.39 -16.84 -0.89
CA TYR A 18 -2.66 -15.74 -1.53
C TYR A 18 -1.14 -15.95 -1.39
N VAL A 19 -0.61 -16.15 -0.18
CA VAL A 19 0.83 -16.39 0.02
C VAL A 19 1.32 -17.60 -0.78
N LEU A 20 0.59 -18.71 -0.77
CA LEU A 20 0.98 -19.91 -1.50
C LEU A 20 0.95 -19.71 -3.02
N SER A 21 0.03 -18.89 -3.54
CA SER A 21 -0.01 -18.52 -4.97
C SER A 21 1.24 -17.77 -5.42
N LEU A 22 1.90 -17.07 -4.50
CA LEU A 22 3.15 -16.35 -4.75
C LEU A 22 4.38 -17.28 -4.70
N ASN A 23 4.19 -18.59 -4.48
CA ASN A 23 5.26 -19.56 -4.21
C ASN A 23 6.13 -19.18 -2.99
N LEU A 24 5.57 -18.46 -2.02
CA LEU A 24 6.26 -18.08 -0.82
C LEU A 24 6.14 -19.14 0.26
N ASP A 25 7.19 -19.28 1.07
CA ASP A 25 7.21 -20.20 2.20
C ASP A 25 6.17 -19.79 3.25
N PHE A 26 5.42 -20.78 3.73
CA PHE A 26 4.47 -20.63 4.83
C PHE A 26 4.56 -21.82 5.80
N PRO A 27 4.42 -21.63 7.13
CA PRO A 27 4.61 -22.72 8.09
C PRO A 27 3.60 -23.87 7.89
N GLN A 28 4.08 -25.04 7.47
CA GLN A 28 3.23 -26.22 7.21
C GLN A 28 2.36 -26.61 8.41
N LYS A 29 2.90 -26.53 9.63
CA LYS A 29 2.15 -26.81 10.87
C LYS A 29 0.93 -25.90 11.03
N HIS A 30 0.99 -24.67 10.50
CA HIS A 30 -0.12 -23.74 10.54
C HIS A 30 -1.16 -24.06 9.47
N ILE A 31 -0.74 -24.44 8.27
CA ILE A 31 -1.63 -24.96 7.21
C ILE A 31 -2.41 -26.16 7.75
N ASP A 32 -1.74 -27.11 8.40
CA ASP A 32 -2.38 -28.29 9.01
C ASP A 32 -3.39 -27.89 10.09
N TYR A 33 -3.06 -26.89 10.91
CA TYR A 33 -3.95 -26.35 11.94
C TYR A 33 -5.22 -25.74 11.33
N ILE A 34 -5.10 -24.96 10.26
CA ILE A 34 -6.23 -24.33 9.57
C ILE A 34 -7.10 -25.36 8.87
N ASN A 35 -6.51 -26.37 8.21
CA ASN A 35 -7.24 -27.47 7.62
C ASN A 35 -8.10 -28.23 8.65
N LEU A 36 -7.57 -28.45 9.86
CA LEU A 36 -8.33 -29.05 10.96
C LEU A 36 -9.47 -28.14 11.46
N ALA A 37 -9.31 -26.82 11.40
CA ALA A 37 -10.36 -25.86 11.75
C ALA A 37 -11.49 -25.84 10.70
N ILE A 38 -11.14 -25.91 9.41
CA ILE A 38 -12.11 -26.02 8.31
C ILE A 38 -12.99 -27.26 8.49
N GLN A 39 -12.39 -28.43 8.71
CA GLN A 39 -13.14 -29.68 8.92
C GLN A 39 -14.13 -29.62 10.10
N LYS A 40 -13.81 -28.84 11.14
CA LYS A 40 -14.71 -28.63 12.30
C LYS A 40 -15.85 -27.66 12.02
N THR A 41 -15.73 -26.83 10.98
CA THR A 41 -16.68 -25.76 10.65
C THR A 41 -17.59 -26.10 9.47
N GLU A 42 -17.42 -27.25 8.81
CA GLU A 42 -18.22 -27.78 7.67
C GLU A 42 -19.74 -27.96 7.92
N ASN A 43 -20.31 -27.43 9.01
CA ASN A 43 -21.76 -27.43 9.29
C ASN A 43 -22.32 -26.07 9.76
N LEU A 44 -21.57 -24.97 9.59
CA LEU A 44 -22.04 -23.65 10.01
C LEU A 44 -22.74 -22.90 8.85
N PRO A 45 -23.95 -22.36 9.05
CA PRO A 45 -24.63 -21.60 8.02
C PRO A 45 -23.86 -20.33 7.70
N LEU A 46 -23.68 -20.06 6.41
CA LEU A 46 -23.22 -18.77 5.89
C LEU A 46 -24.19 -17.69 6.36
N GLY A 47 -23.70 -16.76 7.17
CA GLY A 47 -24.43 -15.51 7.39
C GLY A 47 -24.30 -14.66 6.14
N GLU A 48 -25.41 -14.29 5.52
CA GLU A 48 -25.42 -13.25 4.49
C GLU A 48 -25.13 -11.91 5.18
N GLU A 49 -23.95 -11.33 4.96
CA GLU A 49 -23.75 -9.90 5.12
C GLU A 49 -23.98 -9.24 3.76
N ASN A 50 -24.89 -8.26 3.72
CA ASN A 50 -25.06 -7.35 2.58
C ASN A 50 -23.88 -6.37 2.52
N SER A 51 -22.69 -6.86 2.20
CA SER A 51 -21.51 -6.05 1.91
C SER A 51 -21.33 -5.95 0.40
N VAL A 52 -21.06 -4.74 -0.10
CA VAL A 52 -20.62 -4.53 -1.48
C VAL A 52 -19.24 -5.17 -1.61
N GLU A 53 -19.12 -6.21 -2.44
CA GLU A 53 -17.83 -6.85 -2.71
C GLU A 53 -17.14 -6.16 -3.89
N LEU A 54 -15.83 -5.96 -3.75
CA LEU A 54 -15.02 -5.50 -4.88
C LEU A 54 -14.68 -6.67 -5.81
N PRO A 55 -14.70 -6.45 -7.12
CA PRO A 55 -14.26 -7.45 -8.07
C PRO A 55 -12.77 -7.74 -7.87
N CYS A 56 -12.43 -8.99 -7.54
CA CYS A 56 -11.05 -9.44 -7.46
C CYS A 56 -10.54 -9.90 -8.83
N ILE A 57 -9.26 -9.66 -9.07
CA ILE A 57 -8.49 -10.30 -10.15
C ILE A 57 -8.19 -11.75 -9.77
N SER A 58 -8.21 -12.67 -10.74
CA SER A 58 -7.84 -14.07 -10.47
C SER A 58 -6.33 -14.20 -10.31
N PHE A 59 -5.90 -15.17 -9.49
CA PHE A 59 -4.48 -15.53 -9.35
C PHE A 59 -3.82 -15.84 -10.70
N GLU A 60 -4.51 -16.56 -11.57
CA GLU A 60 -4.04 -16.89 -12.92
C GLU A 60 -3.75 -15.65 -13.77
N LEU A 61 -4.59 -14.61 -13.67
CA LEU A 61 -4.39 -13.36 -14.41
C LEU A 61 -3.25 -12.54 -13.83
N LEU A 62 -3.05 -12.59 -12.50
CA LEU A 62 -1.90 -11.97 -11.84
C LEU A 62 -0.58 -12.62 -12.23
N ASP A 63 -0.52 -13.95 -12.26
CA ASP A 63 0.67 -14.69 -12.70
C ASP A 63 1.00 -14.40 -14.15
N THR A 64 -0.04 -14.32 -15.00
CA THR A 64 0.10 -13.92 -16.39
C THR A 64 0.68 -12.50 -16.49
N TYR A 65 0.11 -11.54 -15.74
CA TYR A 65 0.61 -10.16 -15.69
C TYR A 65 2.10 -10.09 -15.29
N ARG A 66 2.51 -10.80 -14.22
CA ARG A 66 3.91 -10.82 -13.76
C ARG A 66 4.87 -11.42 -14.78
N SER A 67 4.44 -12.48 -15.47
CA SER A 67 5.20 -13.09 -16.56
C SER A 67 5.38 -12.11 -17.73
N LEU A 68 4.31 -11.44 -18.14
CA LEU A 68 4.35 -10.43 -19.22
C LEU A 68 5.22 -9.23 -18.85
N LEU A 69 5.17 -8.79 -17.59
CA LEU A 69 5.99 -7.69 -17.09
C LEU A 69 7.48 -8.02 -17.20
N SER A 70 7.86 -9.24 -16.83
CA SER A 70 9.24 -9.74 -16.95
C SER A 70 9.72 -9.81 -18.40
N ASN A 71 8.80 -10.08 -19.34
CA ASN A 71 9.08 -10.16 -20.77
C ASN A 71 8.98 -8.81 -21.49
N GLY A 72 8.51 -7.76 -20.83
CA GLY A 72 8.30 -6.43 -21.41
C GLY A 72 7.16 -6.36 -22.44
N ASP A 73 6.16 -7.25 -22.36
CA ASP A 73 5.03 -7.28 -23.29
C ASP A 73 3.90 -6.33 -22.85
N PHE A 74 4.13 -5.04 -23.06
CA PHE A 74 3.22 -3.97 -22.61
C PHE A 74 1.88 -3.95 -23.36
N ASP A 75 1.80 -4.50 -24.57
CA ASP A 75 0.56 -4.59 -25.33
C ASP A 75 -0.39 -5.60 -24.67
N GLN A 76 0.11 -6.78 -24.31
CA GLN A 76 -0.72 -7.77 -23.58
C GLN A 76 -1.10 -7.29 -22.18
N ILE A 77 -0.20 -6.58 -21.46
CA ILE A 77 -0.55 -5.96 -20.18
C ILE A 77 -1.67 -4.94 -20.35
N ASN A 78 -1.65 -4.15 -21.43
CA ASN A 78 -2.74 -3.22 -21.75
C ASN A 78 -4.07 -3.92 -21.99
N ASP A 79 -4.06 -5.06 -22.68
CA ASP A 79 -5.26 -5.86 -22.92
C ASP A 79 -5.82 -6.46 -21.64
N ILE A 80 -4.97 -6.98 -20.75
CA ILE A 80 -5.37 -7.43 -19.41
C ILE A 80 -6.01 -6.26 -18.64
N TYR A 81 -5.38 -5.08 -18.68
CA TYR A 81 -5.91 -3.93 -17.96
C TYR A 81 -7.26 -3.46 -18.51
N ASN A 82 -7.47 -3.51 -19.84
CA ASN A 82 -8.78 -3.24 -20.45
C ASN A 82 -9.86 -4.22 -19.96
N GLN A 83 -9.53 -5.53 -19.88
CA GLN A 83 -10.47 -6.53 -19.37
C GLN A 83 -10.86 -6.28 -17.90
N ILE A 84 -9.90 -5.86 -17.08
CA ILE A 84 -10.13 -5.50 -15.69
C ILE A 84 -11.06 -4.29 -15.59
N ILE A 85 -10.81 -3.24 -16.38
CA ILE A 85 -11.67 -2.05 -16.43
C ILE A 85 -13.11 -2.43 -16.84
N GLU A 86 -13.26 -3.25 -17.88
CA GLU A 86 -14.57 -3.72 -18.34
C GLU A 86 -15.33 -4.48 -17.25
N LYS A 87 -14.68 -5.46 -16.61
CA LYS A 87 -15.25 -6.24 -15.50
C LYS A 87 -15.66 -5.32 -14.35
N ASN A 88 -14.80 -4.37 -14.00
CA ASN A 88 -15.03 -3.43 -12.91
C ASN A 88 -16.22 -2.50 -13.18
N ILE A 89 -16.33 -1.97 -14.41
CA ILE A 89 -17.48 -1.15 -14.83
C ILE A 89 -18.77 -1.98 -14.80
N GLY A 90 -18.75 -3.20 -15.34
CA GLY A 90 -19.91 -4.10 -15.33
C GLY A 90 -20.39 -4.41 -13.92
N HIS A 91 -19.46 -4.76 -13.02
CA HIS A 91 -19.75 -5.02 -11.61
C HIS A 91 -20.33 -3.79 -10.90
N THR A 92 -19.74 -2.61 -11.13
CA THR A 92 -20.24 -1.33 -10.59
C THR A 92 -21.72 -1.11 -10.91
N ILE A 93 -22.12 -1.38 -12.15
CA ILE A 93 -23.51 -1.21 -12.60
C ILE A 93 -24.42 -2.24 -11.92
N ASN A 94 -23.97 -3.50 -11.81
CA ASN A 94 -24.74 -4.57 -11.17
C ASN A 94 -25.01 -4.30 -9.68
N GLU A 95 -24.04 -3.70 -8.98
CA GLU A 95 -24.15 -3.26 -7.59
C GLU A 95 -24.97 -1.96 -7.43
N GLY A 96 -25.47 -1.37 -8.52
CA GLY A 96 -26.31 -0.18 -8.52
C GLY A 96 -25.56 1.15 -8.38
N PHE A 97 -24.24 1.16 -8.61
CA PHE A 97 -23.42 2.36 -8.59
C PHE A 97 -23.28 2.95 -9.99
N THR A 98 -23.12 4.28 -10.07
CA THR A 98 -22.88 4.99 -11.34
C THR A 98 -21.39 5.14 -11.65
N ASN A 99 -20.52 4.99 -10.66
CA ASN A 99 -19.07 5.10 -10.81
C ASN A 99 -18.34 4.19 -9.83
N TYR A 100 -17.19 3.66 -10.27
CA TYR A 100 -16.43 2.67 -9.51
C TYR A 100 -15.88 3.25 -8.20
N LEU A 101 -15.51 4.53 -8.16
CA LEU A 101 -14.96 5.17 -6.97
C LEU A 101 -15.97 5.18 -5.81
N ASP A 102 -17.25 5.45 -6.08
CA ASP A 102 -18.29 5.42 -5.04
C ASP A 102 -18.54 3.99 -4.53
N MET A 103 -18.50 2.99 -5.42
CA MET A 103 -18.56 1.58 -5.03
C MET A 103 -17.35 1.21 -4.16
N TYR A 104 -16.14 1.62 -4.55
CA TYR A 104 -14.91 1.42 -3.80
C TYR A 104 -14.97 2.02 -2.40
N LYS A 105 -15.44 3.26 -2.28
CA LYS A 105 -15.63 3.92 -0.98
C LYS A 105 -16.63 3.16 -0.11
N ARG A 106 -17.74 2.69 -0.69
CA ARG A 106 -18.74 1.92 0.05
C ARG A 106 -18.16 0.60 0.57
N ALA A 107 -17.47 -0.15 -0.29
CA ALA A 107 -16.85 -1.44 0.05
C ALA A 107 -15.80 -1.28 1.17
N ASN A 108 -15.00 -0.22 1.13
CA ASN A 108 -13.95 0.03 2.13
C ASN A 108 -14.45 0.79 3.38
N ASN A 109 -15.76 0.99 3.54
CA ASN A 109 -16.35 1.81 4.59
C ASN A 109 -15.74 3.23 4.67
N ASN A 110 -15.32 3.77 3.53
CA ASN A 110 -14.66 5.06 3.39
C ASN A 110 -15.60 6.12 2.79
N GLU A 111 -16.74 6.30 3.43
CA GLU A 111 -17.74 7.31 3.04
C GLU A 111 -17.34 8.74 3.44
N SER A 112 -16.21 8.91 4.15
CA SER A 112 -15.69 10.20 4.60
C SER A 112 -15.07 11.04 3.50
N PHE A 113 -14.73 10.46 2.34
CA PHE A 113 -14.11 11.17 1.22
C PHE A 113 -15.12 11.87 0.33
N ASP A 114 -15.06 13.21 0.30
CA ASP A 114 -15.81 14.01 -0.65
C ASP A 114 -14.92 14.78 -1.64
N ASN A 115 -15.55 15.38 -2.65
CA ASN A 115 -14.87 16.20 -3.66
C ASN A 115 -14.16 17.43 -3.08
N SER A 116 -14.46 17.83 -1.84
CA SER A 116 -13.78 18.95 -1.17
C SER A 116 -12.38 18.57 -0.70
N ASP A 117 -12.16 17.31 -0.33
CA ASP A 117 -10.84 16.82 0.10
C ASP A 117 -9.86 16.72 -1.06
N LEU A 118 -10.32 16.28 -2.23
CA LEU A 118 -9.54 16.30 -3.48
C LEU A 118 -9.09 17.73 -3.85
N LYS A 119 -9.96 18.74 -3.65
CA LYS A 119 -9.60 20.15 -3.86
C LYS A 119 -8.58 20.67 -2.84
N LYS A 120 -8.57 20.14 -1.60
CA LYS A 120 -7.54 20.47 -0.60
C LYS A 120 -6.18 19.87 -0.99
N ILE A 121 -6.19 18.65 -1.54
CA ILE A 121 -4.98 18.02 -2.11
C ILE A 121 -4.44 18.91 -3.23
N ASP A 122 -5.26 19.30 -4.22
CA ASP A 122 -4.85 20.16 -5.34
C ASP A 122 -4.15 21.46 -4.90
N LYS A 123 -4.60 22.07 -3.80
CA LYS A 123 -3.97 23.27 -3.23
C LYS A 123 -2.57 23.01 -2.67
N ARG A 124 -2.30 21.80 -2.16
CA ARG A 124 -1.01 21.41 -1.58
C ARG A 124 -0.07 20.77 -2.59
N ILE A 125 -0.58 20.20 -3.68
CA ILE A 125 0.23 19.56 -4.72
C ILE A 125 1.34 20.48 -5.21
N ASN A 126 1.01 21.72 -5.59
CA ASN A 126 2.03 22.64 -6.11
C ASN A 126 3.15 22.89 -5.09
N PHE A 127 2.81 23.02 -3.80
CA PHE A 127 3.81 23.15 -2.74
C PHE A 127 4.74 21.93 -2.65
N TYR A 128 4.19 20.71 -2.81
CA TYR A 128 4.99 19.49 -2.82
C TYR A 128 5.82 19.34 -4.10
N CYS A 129 5.27 19.67 -5.27
CA CYS A 129 6.04 19.75 -6.51
C CYS A 129 7.23 20.69 -6.35
N ASP A 130 7.02 21.87 -5.75
CA ASP A 130 8.08 22.86 -5.52
C ASP A 130 9.11 22.35 -4.50
N LYS A 131 8.68 21.68 -3.43
CA LYS A 131 9.59 21.05 -2.46
C LYS A 131 10.48 19.99 -3.10
N LEU A 132 9.88 19.12 -3.89
CA LEU A 132 10.58 18.07 -4.62
C LEU A 132 11.57 18.69 -5.61
N LYS A 133 11.14 19.69 -6.37
CA LYS A 133 12.01 20.46 -7.29
C LYS A 133 13.22 21.06 -6.57
N ASN A 134 13.01 21.80 -5.47
CA ASN A 134 14.11 22.42 -4.73
C ASN A 134 15.11 21.39 -4.19
N PHE A 135 14.61 20.22 -3.76
CA PHE A 135 15.46 19.11 -3.38
C PHE A 135 16.35 18.67 -4.55
N TYR A 136 15.77 18.46 -5.74
CA TYR A 136 16.54 18.09 -6.93
C TYR A 136 17.57 19.14 -7.35
N GLU A 137 17.20 20.42 -7.43
CA GLU A 137 18.14 21.50 -7.80
C GLU A 137 19.33 21.61 -6.81
N GLY A 138 19.11 21.26 -5.53
CA GLY A 138 20.16 21.19 -4.52
C GLY A 138 21.14 20.03 -4.74
N PHE A 139 20.65 18.91 -5.26
CA PHE A 139 21.40 17.70 -5.56
C PHE A 139 22.10 17.73 -6.95
N GLU A 140 21.51 18.42 -7.92
CA GLU A 140 21.97 18.57 -9.31
C GLU A 140 23.20 19.50 -9.49
N LYS A 141 23.67 20.18 -8.42
CA LYS A 141 24.93 20.97 -8.47
C LYS A 141 26.20 20.12 -8.67
N ASN A 142 26.06 18.80 -8.73
CA ASN A 142 27.03 17.87 -9.30
C ASN A 142 26.32 17.14 -10.46
N GLU A 143 26.92 17.04 -11.64
CA GLU A 143 26.38 16.54 -12.92
C GLU A 143 25.87 15.05 -12.94
N LYS A 144 25.42 14.49 -11.81
CA LYS A 144 25.19 13.05 -11.60
C LYS A 144 23.80 12.68 -11.08
N ILE A 145 22.84 13.60 -10.99
CA ILE A 145 21.49 13.30 -10.51
C ILE A 145 20.50 13.53 -11.62
N HIS A 146 20.05 12.43 -12.18
CA HIS A 146 19.24 12.41 -13.37
C HIS A 146 17.75 12.35 -12.99
N PRO A 147 16.85 12.99 -13.77
CA PRO A 147 15.39 12.97 -13.68
C PRO A 147 14.73 11.65 -13.21
N TYR A 148 15.23 10.50 -13.66
CA TYR A 148 14.84 9.18 -13.17
C TYR A 148 15.45 8.95 -11.79
N LYS A 149 15.43 9.88 -10.83
CA LYS A 149 15.83 9.56 -9.45
C LYS A 149 14.73 9.66 -8.42
N LEU A 150 13.44 9.86 -8.78
CA LEU A 150 12.33 9.56 -7.85
C LEU A 150 11.03 8.94 -8.41
N ASN A 151 10.88 8.56 -9.69
CA ASN A 151 9.66 7.82 -10.14
C ASN A 151 9.71 6.31 -9.81
N GLY A 152 10.23 5.94 -8.63
CA GLY A 152 10.59 4.56 -8.27
C GLY A 152 12.07 4.41 -7.90
N LEU A 153 12.66 5.47 -7.33
CA LEU A 153 14.09 5.57 -7.14
C LEU A 153 14.41 5.88 -5.70
N ARG A 154 14.46 4.81 -4.93
CA ARG A 154 15.66 4.29 -4.30
C ARG A 154 16.57 5.41 -3.95
N ILE A 155 16.38 5.90 -2.74
CA ILE A 155 17.28 6.83 -2.11
C ILE A 155 18.60 6.08 -1.87
N LYS A 156 19.41 6.02 -2.93
CA LYS A 156 20.73 5.37 -2.93
C LYS A 156 21.76 6.30 -2.32
N GLY A 157 22.74 5.72 -1.63
CA GLY A 157 23.80 6.47 -0.95
C GLY A 157 23.52 6.76 0.53
N TYR A 158 22.49 6.12 1.10
CA TYR A 158 22.33 6.01 2.54
C TYR A 158 22.71 4.57 2.92
N ASP A 159 23.77 4.42 3.71
CA ASP A 159 24.24 3.12 4.19
C ASP A 159 23.32 2.60 5.30
N ILE A 160 22.12 2.15 4.92
CA ILE A 160 21.18 1.48 5.81
C ILE A 160 20.64 0.21 5.17
N GLU A 161 20.97 -0.91 5.79
CA GLU A 161 20.48 -2.24 5.40
C GLU A 161 19.41 -2.70 6.38
N VAL A 162 18.52 -3.57 5.91
CA VAL A 162 17.52 -4.22 6.75
C VAL A 162 18.19 -5.23 7.69
N ASN A 163 18.40 -4.83 8.94
CA ASN A 163 18.85 -5.72 10.00
C ASN A 163 17.70 -6.07 10.95
N ILE A 164 16.99 -7.15 10.66
CA ILE A 164 15.79 -7.56 11.42
C ILE A 164 16.08 -7.79 12.91
N LYS A 165 17.28 -8.28 13.27
CA LYS A 165 17.66 -8.49 14.67
C LYS A 165 17.80 -7.17 15.42
N ASP A 166 18.41 -6.18 14.80
CA ASP A 166 18.51 -4.83 15.37
C ASP A 166 17.13 -4.15 15.44
N ILE A 167 16.32 -4.31 14.39
CA ILE A 167 14.93 -3.82 14.38
C ILE A 167 14.15 -4.43 15.55
N ILE A 168 14.14 -5.75 15.73
CA ILE A 168 13.47 -6.41 16.86
C ILE A 168 13.96 -5.88 18.21
N LYS A 169 15.27 -5.67 18.36
CA LYS A 169 15.84 -5.11 19.60
C LYS A 169 15.32 -3.69 19.86
N LYS A 170 15.28 -2.83 18.84
CA LYS A 170 14.73 -1.48 18.90
C LYS A 170 13.22 -1.50 19.19
N LEU A 171 12.47 -2.41 18.58
CA LEU A 171 11.04 -2.62 18.85
C LEU A 171 10.79 -3.00 20.31
N LYS A 172 11.57 -3.92 20.90
CA LYS A 172 11.45 -4.25 22.33
C LYS A 172 11.67 -3.04 23.24
N SER A 173 12.57 -2.13 22.86
CA SER A 173 12.80 -0.90 23.60
C SER A 173 11.67 0.14 23.45
N LEU A 174 10.87 0.05 22.37
CA LEU A 174 9.67 0.86 22.15
C LEU A 174 8.46 0.30 22.89
N ASP A 175 8.21 -1.00 22.72
CA ASP A 175 7.14 -1.76 23.36
C ASP A 175 7.60 -3.22 23.46
N GLN A 176 7.91 -3.67 24.68
CA GLN A 176 8.48 -4.99 24.94
C GLN A 176 7.61 -6.12 24.36
N GLY A 177 6.29 -6.06 24.58
CA GLY A 177 5.38 -7.11 24.13
C GLY A 177 5.23 -7.14 22.61
N PHE A 178 5.28 -5.98 21.95
CA PHE A 178 5.29 -5.94 20.50
C PHE A 178 6.60 -6.48 19.91
N GLY A 179 7.75 -6.12 20.50
CA GLY A 179 9.03 -6.65 20.06
C GLY A 179 9.15 -8.18 20.24
N GLU A 180 8.58 -8.73 21.32
CA GLU A 180 8.45 -10.18 21.52
C GLU A 180 7.50 -10.83 20.51
N PHE A 181 6.41 -10.16 20.16
CA PHE A 181 5.48 -10.63 19.12
C PHE A 181 6.15 -10.73 17.75
N ILE A 182 6.89 -9.70 17.32
CA ILE A 182 7.64 -9.74 16.04
C ILE A 182 8.74 -10.80 16.08
N GLN A 183 9.45 -10.94 17.20
CA GLN A 183 10.45 -12.01 17.35
C GLN A 183 9.82 -13.39 17.17
N TYR A 184 8.67 -13.65 17.82
CA TYR A 184 7.95 -14.90 17.65
C TYR A 184 7.54 -15.13 16.20
N SER A 185 6.98 -14.12 15.54
CA SER A 185 6.59 -14.24 14.12
C SER A 185 7.78 -14.59 13.22
N MET A 186 8.95 -14.00 13.46
CA MET A 186 10.19 -14.33 12.74
C MET A 186 10.65 -15.77 13.02
N GLU A 187 10.72 -16.18 14.29
CA GLU A 187 11.23 -17.50 14.70
C GLU A 187 10.38 -18.67 14.17
N TYR A 188 9.10 -18.43 13.93
CA TYR A 188 8.14 -19.44 13.46
C TYR A 188 7.81 -19.35 11.97
N GLY A 189 8.53 -18.52 11.21
CA GLY A 189 8.41 -18.47 9.74
C GLY A 189 7.20 -17.68 9.23
N TYR A 190 6.74 -16.67 9.99
CA TYR A 190 5.69 -15.75 9.57
C TYR A 190 6.24 -14.40 9.10
N ILE A 191 7.56 -14.22 9.11
CA ILE A 191 8.23 -13.05 8.53
C ILE A 191 9.30 -13.59 7.58
N ASN A 192 9.08 -13.37 6.29
CA ASN A 192 9.99 -13.80 5.23
C ASN A 192 10.70 -12.58 4.68
N LEU A 193 12.02 -12.57 4.79
CA LEU A 193 12.91 -11.54 4.26
C LEU A 193 13.79 -12.21 3.21
N GLU A 194 13.66 -11.78 1.96
CA GLU A 194 14.41 -12.35 0.83
C GLU A 194 15.19 -11.26 0.10
N GLU A 195 16.29 -11.64 -0.55
CA GLU A 195 16.97 -10.77 -1.50
C GLU A 195 16.34 -11.00 -2.88
N GLY A 196 15.78 -9.95 -3.49
CA GLY A 196 15.09 -10.05 -4.76
C GLY A 196 15.50 -9.01 -5.79
N ALA A 197 15.01 -9.18 -7.02
CA ALA A 197 15.28 -8.25 -8.12
C ALA A 197 14.51 -6.92 -7.98
N HIS A 198 13.34 -6.99 -7.35
CA HIS A 198 12.44 -5.87 -7.13
C HIS A 198 12.12 -5.76 -5.65
N GLN A 199 11.94 -4.52 -5.20
CA GLN A 199 11.48 -4.27 -3.85
C GLN A 199 9.98 -4.54 -3.83
N GLU A 200 9.57 -5.40 -2.92
CA GLU A 200 8.18 -5.76 -2.71
C GLU A 200 7.99 -6.00 -1.22
N GLY A 201 6.84 -5.67 -0.68
CA GLY A 201 6.49 -6.06 0.66
C GLY A 201 4.99 -6.02 0.85
N PHE A 202 4.50 -6.89 1.70
CA PHE A 202 3.11 -6.86 2.11
C PHE A 202 2.95 -7.49 3.49
N PHE A 203 1.86 -7.08 4.13
CA PHE A 203 1.40 -7.57 5.40
C PHE A 203 0.02 -8.22 5.25
N LEU A 204 -0.14 -9.40 5.86
CA LEU A 204 -1.43 -10.07 5.96
C LEU A 204 -1.77 -10.36 7.42
N GLU A 205 -3.03 -10.16 7.77
CA GLU A 205 -3.59 -10.57 9.05
C GLU A 205 -3.94 -12.07 8.99
N LEU A 206 -3.70 -12.79 10.09
CA LEU A 206 -4.19 -14.16 10.27
C LEU A 206 -5.21 -14.12 11.44
N PRO A 207 -6.44 -13.64 11.18
CA PRO A 207 -7.38 -13.21 12.22
C PRO A 207 -8.05 -14.34 13.00
N TYR A 208 -8.06 -15.57 12.49
CA TYR A 208 -8.57 -16.74 13.20
C TYR A 208 -7.57 -17.22 14.25
N SER A 209 -6.29 -17.30 13.87
CA SER A 209 -5.19 -17.75 14.72
C SER A 209 -4.51 -16.64 15.52
N ASN A 210 -4.91 -15.38 15.29
CA ASN A 210 -4.36 -14.18 15.89
C ASN A 210 -2.85 -13.99 15.63
N LYS A 211 -2.43 -14.31 14.41
CA LYS A 211 -1.06 -14.16 13.91
C LYS A 211 -1.00 -13.14 12.78
N ILE A 212 0.19 -12.95 12.24
CA ILE A 212 0.45 -12.10 11.07
C ILE A 212 1.27 -12.89 10.07
N TYR A 213 1.37 -12.39 8.85
CA TYR A 213 2.39 -12.77 7.89
C TYR A 213 2.99 -11.51 7.27
N ILE A 214 4.31 -11.43 7.17
CA ILE A 214 5.02 -10.35 6.48
C ILE A 214 5.94 -10.99 5.45
N TYR A 215 5.88 -10.52 4.22
CA TYR A 215 6.88 -10.79 3.20
C TYR A 215 7.54 -9.48 2.79
N ILE A 216 8.87 -9.48 2.68
CA ILE A 216 9.64 -8.36 2.14
C ILE A 216 10.75 -8.92 1.25
N SER A 217 10.79 -8.45 0.00
CA SER A 217 11.88 -8.62 -0.93
C SER A 217 12.75 -7.35 -0.91
N CYS A 218 13.99 -7.48 -0.48
CA CYS A 218 14.96 -6.41 -0.35
C CYS A 218 15.90 -6.34 -1.56
N THR A 219 16.33 -5.13 -1.90
CA THR A 219 17.25 -4.85 -3.01
C THR A 219 18.53 -4.11 -2.60
N GLY A 220 18.70 -3.82 -1.32
CA GLY A 220 19.87 -3.25 -0.65
C GLY A 220 19.86 -1.74 -0.44
N ASP A 221 18.71 -1.07 -0.24
CA ASP A 221 18.68 0.39 -0.05
C ASP A 221 17.69 0.92 1.02
N LEU A 222 17.65 2.25 1.18
CA LEU A 222 16.81 2.92 2.17
C LEU A 222 15.33 2.58 2.00
N ASP A 223 14.87 2.37 0.77
CA ASP A 223 13.47 2.11 0.52
C ASP A 223 13.07 0.74 1.09
N ASP A 224 13.96 -0.27 1.03
CA ASP A 224 13.72 -1.57 1.68
C ASP A 224 13.58 -1.42 3.20
N PHE A 225 14.41 -0.56 3.79
CA PHE A 225 14.35 -0.28 5.22
C PHE A 225 13.03 0.40 5.61
N LEU A 226 12.63 1.44 4.88
CA LEU A 226 11.36 2.12 5.09
C LEU A 226 10.18 1.16 4.92
N ASN A 227 10.16 0.38 3.84
CA ASN A 227 9.14 -0.63 3.58
C ASN A 227 9.06 -1.68 4.69
N THR A 228 10.21 -2.16 5.18
CA THR A 228 10.25 -3.09 6.32
C THR A 228 9.58 -2.49 7.56
N ILE A 229 9.90 -1.23 7.87
CA ILE A 229 9.30 -0.55 9.03
C ILE A 229 7.81 -0.26 8.79
N HIS A 230 7.40 0.00 7.55
CA HIS A 230 6.01 0.18 7.15
C HIS A 230 5.18 -1.09 7.42
N GLU A 231 5.62 -2.26 6.94
CA GLU A 231 4.94 -3.54 7.20
C GLU A 231 4.89 -3.90 8.69
N ILE A 232 5.96 -3.58 9.43
CA ILE A 232 5.98 -3.69 10.90
C ILE A 232 4.97 -2.73 11.54
N GLY A 233 4.72 -1.57 10.94
CA GLY A 233 3.69 -0.63 11.35
C GLY A 233 2.28 -1.21 11.24
N HIS A 234 1.97 -1.95 10.16
CA HIS A 234 0.73 -2.72 10.06
C HIS A 234 0.65 -3.81 11.14
N ALA A 235 1.74 -4.55 11.36
CA ALA A 235 1.81 -5.53 12.43
C ALA A 235 1.60 -4.92 13.83
N TYR A 236 2.10 -3.71 14.07
CA TYR A 236 1.86 -2.99 15.31
C TYR A 236 0.38 -2.63 15.47
N HIS A 237 -0.26 -2.15 14.40
CA HIS A 237 -1.69 -1.87 14.40
C HIS A 237 -2.52 -3.14 14.71
N PHE A 238 -2.22 -4.26 14.05
CA PHE A 238 -2.85 -5.54 14.36
C PHE A 238 -2.60 -5.97 15.82
N TYR A 239 -1.35 -5.86 16.30
CA TYR A 239 -0.96 -6.23 17.65
C TYR A 239 -1.76 -5.49 18.74
N ILE A 240 -2.06 -4.20 18.53
CA ILE A 240 -2.85 -3.39 19.47
C ILE A 240 -4.36 -3.55 19.26
N SER A 241 -4.82 -3.87 18.04
CA SER A 241 -6.24 -4.00 17.72
C SER A 241 -6.80 -5.39 18.04
N ARG A 242 -5.97 -6.44 18.05
CA ARG A 242 -6.41 -7.83 18.27
C ARG A 242 -7.10 -8.09 19.61
N GLN A 243 -6.89 -7.24 20.62
CA GLN A 243 -7.60 -7.35 21.90
C GLN A 243 -8.93 -6.58 21.94
N LEU A 244 -9.26 -5.83 20.88
CA LEU A 244 -10.50 -5.08 20.78
C LEU A 244 -11.66 -5.95 20.30
N ASN A 245 -12.88 -5.54 20.64
CA ASN A 245 -14.10 -6.13 20.08
C ASN A 245 -14.11 -6.00 18.55
N ASN A 246 -14.66 -6.98 17.84
CA ASN A 246 -14.58 -7.07 16.37
C ASN A 246 -15.03 -5.82 15.60
N LYS A 247 -16.03 -5.07 16.11
CA LYS A 247 -16.45 -3.78 15.51
C LYS A 247 -15.34 -2.72 15.46
N ASN A 248 -14.35 -2.82 16.35
CA ASN A 248 -13.21 -1.91 16.46
C ASN A 248 -11.93 -2.50 15.83
N ARG A 249 -11.97 -3.73 15.31
CA ARG A 249 -10.85 -4.32 14.54
C ARG A 249 -10.87 -3.87 13.08
N ASN A 250 -12.06 -3.63 12.53
CA ASN A 250 -12.27 -3.26 11.13
C ASN A 250 -12.09 -1.75 10.90
N ASN A 251 -10.85 -1.28 11.00
CA ASN A 251 -10.46 0.05 10.53
C ASN A 251 -10.46 0.09 8.99
N SER A 252 -10.81 1.24 8.41
CA SER A 252 -10.68 1.45 6.96
C SER A 252 -9.23 1.32 6.52
N THR A 253 -9.02 0.96 5.27
CA THR A 253 -7.69 0.87 4.64
C THR A 253 -6.89 2.16 4.85
N GLU A 254 -7.51 3.33 4.66
CA GLU A 254 -6.92 4.65 4.98
C GLU A 254 -6.26 4.72 6.37
N MET A 255 -6.99 4.23 7.37
CA MET A 255 -6.58 4.29 8.75
C MET A 255 -5.45 3.30 9.04
N LYS A 256 -5.49 2.11 8.42
CA LYS A 256 -4.40 1.14 8.52
C LYS A 256 -3.10 1.72 7.96
N GLU A 257 -3.16 2.30 6.76
CA GLU A 257 -2.03 2.99 6.11
C GLU A 257 -1.51 4.17 6.93
N PHE A 258 -2.43 4.96 7.48
CA PHE A 258 -2.05 6.11 8.30
C PHE A 258 -1.34 5.68 9.58
N LEU A 259 -1.79 4.60 10.22
CA LEU A 259 -1.12 4.04 11.40
C LEU A 259 0.27 3.46 11.06
N ALA A 260 0.42 2.81 9.90
CA ALA A 260 1.71 2.29 9.43
C ALA A 260 2.73 3.41 9.16
N HIS A 261 2.39 4.40 8.33
CA HIS A 261 3.24 5.57 8.08
C HIS A 261 3.55 6.38 9.36
N SER A 262 2.60 6.40 10.30
CA SER A 262 2.80 7.04 11.60
C SER A 262 3.80 6.29 12.47
N PHE A 263 3.73 4.96 12.48
CA PHE A 263 4.65 4.10 13.19
C PHE A 263 6.07 4.24 12.64
N GLU A 264 6.21 4.23 11.30
CA GLU A 264 7.46 4.48 10.59
C GLU A 264 8.14 5.76 11.07
N ALA A 265 7.39 6.84 11.14
CA ALA A 265 7.95 8.11 11.58
C ALA A 265 8.32 8.16 13.06
N ILE A 266 7.57 7.50 13.95
CA ILE A 266 7.95 7.33 15.36
C ILE A 266 9.28 6.58 15.45
N TYR A 267 9.40 5.48 14.70
CA TYR A 267 10.58 4.64 14.69
C TYR A 267 11.81 5.41 14.22
N LEU A 268 11.71 6.10 13.07
CA LEU A 268 12.78 6.93 12.53
C LEU A 268 13.17 8.07 13.49
N LYS A 269 12.21 8.79 14.07
CA LYS A 269 12.52 9.85 15.04
C LYS A 269 13.23 9.35 16.29
N LYS A 270 12.99 8.09 16.68
CA LYS A 270 13.61 7.51 17.87
C LYS A 270 15.02 7.00 17.58
N PHE A 271 15.21 6.31 16.45
CA PHE A 271 16.42 5.53 16.20
C PHE A 271 17.26 6.00 15.00
N HIS A 272 16.68 6.80 14.11
CA HIS A 272 17.27 7.22 12.84
C HIS A 272 16.94 8.69 12.53
N LYS A 273 17.25 9.60 13.47
CA LYS A 273 16.92 11.03 13.34
C LYS A 273 17.59 11.67 12.14
N GLU A 274 18.78 11.19 11.79
CA GLU A 274 19.56 11.57 10.63
C GLU A 274 18.83 11.32 9.31
N LEU A 275 17.87 10.39 9.28
CA LEU A 275 17.08 10.07 8.09
C LEU A 275 15.80 10.91 7.95
N ILE A 276 15.44 11.76 8.91
CA ILE A 276 14.14 12.45 8.89
C ILE A 276 13.97 13.39 7.70
N ASP A 277 15.01 14.14 7.34
CA ASP A 277 14.92 15.08 6.22
C ASP A 277 14.72 14.34 4.89
N ILE A 278 15.45 13.25 4.69
CA ILE A 278 15.33 12.44 3.48
C ILE A 278 14.04 11.64 3.45
N TYR A 279 13.59 11.13 4.59
CA TYR A 279 12.29 10.49 4.77
C TYR A 279 11.14 11.44 4.42
N ASN A 280 11.20 12.71 4.84
CA ASN A 280 10.19 13.70 4.45
C ASN A 280 10.12 13.89 2.93
N ILE A 281 11.26 13.86 2.24
CA ILE A 281 11.31 13.95 0.77
C ILE A 281 10.79 12.66 0.12
N HIS A 282 11.14 11.49 0.67
CA HIS A 282 10.59 10.21 0.24
C HIS A 282 9.06 10.21 0.26
N GLN A 283 8.48 10.60 1.41
CA GLN A 283 7.03 10.69 1.58
C GLN A 283 6.39 11.69 0.60
N ILE A 284 7.02 12.87 0.39
CA ILE A 284 6.55 13.84 -0.61
C ILE A 284 6.55 13.25 -2.02
N SER A 285 7.62 12.53 -2.39
CA SER A 285 7.72 11.87 -3.69
C SER A 285 6.65 10.79 -3.85
N SER A 286 6.49 9.92 -2.86
CA SER A 286 5.46 8.88 -2.82
C SER A 286 4.06 9.47 -2.97
N ILE A 287 3.73 10.55 -2.25
CA ILE A 287 2.44 11.23 -2.36
C ILE A 287 2.19 11.69 -3.81
N LEU A 288 3.17 12.33 -4.44
CA LEU A 288 3.04 12.83 -5.80
C LEU A 288 2.93 11.69 -6.83
N TRP A 289 3.62 10.57 -6.62
CA TRP A 289 3.47 9.38 -7.45
C TRP A 289 2.08 8.75 -7.32
N ASN A 290 1.60 8.57 -6.09
CA ASN A 290 0.24 8.08 -5.84
C ASN A 290 -0.83 9.01 -6.45
N ILE A 291 -0.59 10.33 -6.49
CA ILE A 291 -1.46 11.27 -7.21
C ILE A 291 -1.48 11.00 -8.71
N VAL A 292 -0.33 10.68 -9.34
CA VAL A 292 -0.27 10.30 -10.75
C VAL A 292 -1.14 9.07 -11.01
N LEU A 293 -0.99 8.02 -10.19
CA LEU A 293 -1.75 6.77 -10.30
C LEU A 293 -3.25 6.99 -10.09
N PHE A 294 -3.62 7.73 -9.04
CA PHE A 294 -5.01 8.09 -8.77
C PHE A 294 -5.62 8.86 -9.94
N LYS A 295 -4.92 9.89 -10.46
CA LYS A 295 -5.43 10.69 -11.59
C LYS A 295 -5.48 9.88 -12.88
N PHE A 296 -4.59 8.91 -13.07
CA PHE A 296 -4.64 8.01 -14.20
C PHE A 296 -5.91 7.15 -14.17
N GLN A 297 -6.21 6.53 -13.03
CA GLN A 297 -7.45 5.76 -12.83
C GLN A 297 -8.69 6.64 -12.92
N GLU A 298 -8.68 7.83 -12.31
CA GLU A 298 -9.79 8.79 -12.39
C GLU A 298 -10.14 9.11 -13.85
N ASN A 299 -9.14 9.31 -14.72
CA ASN A 299 -9.39 9.56 -16.15
C ASN A 299 -9.95 8.34 -16.88
N ILE A 300 -9.45 7.14 -16.56
CA ILE A 300 -9.90 5.89 -17.18
C ILE A 300 -11.35 5.57 -16.79
N TYR A 301 -11.64 5.51 -15.49
CA TYR A 301 -12.95 5.09 -14.99
C TYR A 301 -14.06 6.13 -15.22
N ASN A 302 -13.74 7.44 -15.21
CA ASN A 302 -14.74 8.48 -15.49
C ASN A 302 -15.14 8.58 -16.98
N SER A 303 -14.33 8.02 -17.88
CA SER A 303 -14.67 8.01 -19.31
C SER A 303 -15.84 7.07 -19.64
N HIS A 304 -16.08 6.07 -18.77
CA HIS A 304 -16.95 4.91 -19.02
C HIS A 304 -16.60 4.10 -20.29
N ILE A 305 -15.38 4.27 -20.82
CA ILE A 305 -14.83 3.47 -21.92
C ILE A 305 -14.00 2.34 -21.30
N SER A 306 -14.28 1.10 -21.70
CA SER A 306 -13.56 -0.07 -21.21
C SER A 306 -12.29 -0.40 -21.99
N TYR A 307 -12.13 0.18 -23.19
CA TYR A 307 -11.01 -0.09 -24.08
C TYR A 307 -10.20 1.16 -24.41
N TYR A 308 -8.89 1.07 -24.17
CA TYR A 308 -7.92 2.06 -24.60
C TYR A 308 -6.77 1.39 -25.35
N LYS A 309 -6.24 2.11 -26.36
CA LYS A 309 -4.98 1.70 -26.98
C LYS A 309 -3.82 1.98 -26.03
N LEU A 310 -2.77 1.16 -26.08
CA LEU A 310 -1.57 1.34 -25.28
C LEU A 310 -0.98 2.75 -25.44
N ASP A 311 -0.92 3.29 -26.66
CA ASP A 311 -0.40 4.64 -26.93
C ASP A 311 -1.23 5.74 -26.24
N GLU A 312 -2.55 5.57 -26.12
CA GLU A 312 -3.44 6.54 -25.45
C GLU A 312 -3.19 6.53 -23.94
N LYS A 313 -3.09 5.35 -23.32
CA LYS A 313 -2.72 5.21 -21.91
C LYS A 313 -1.33 5.76 -21.63
N ASN A 314 -0.35 5.44 -22.48
CA ASN A 314 1.02 5.92 -22.38
C ASN A 314 1.10 7.46 -22.45
N LYS A 315 0.36 8.09 -23.37
CA LYS A 315 0.29 9.56 -23.48
C LYS A 315 -0.37 10.19 -22.26
N LEU A 316 -1.48 9.63 -21.80
CA LEU A 316 -2.15 10.09 -20.59
C LEU A 316 -1.22 10.00 -19.38
N PHE A 317 -0.63 8.82 -19.15
CA PHE A 317 0.27 8.58 -18.01
C PHE A 317 1.48 9.52 -18.03
N LEU A 318 2.17 9.62 -19.17
CA LEU A 318 3.29 10.54 -19.34
C LEU A 318 2.91 11.99 -19.03
N SER A 319 1.72 12.43 -19.47
CA SER A 319 1.25 13.79 -19.19
C SER A 319 1.05 14.05 -17.68
N LEU A 320 0.58 13.05 -16.94
CA LEU A 320 0.38 13.12 -15.49
C LEU A 320 1.72 13.10 -14.76
N VAL A 321 2.63 12.20 -15.13
CA VAL A 321 4.01 12.15 -14.60
C VAL A 321 4.70 13.51 -14.78
N LYS A 322 4.69 14.05 -16.00
CA LYS A 322 5.25 15.38 -16.28
C LYS A 322 4.58 16.47 -15.46
N LYS A 323 3.27 16.41 -15.23
CA LYS A 323 2.56 17.42 -14.44
C LYS A 323 2.95 17.40 -12.96
N TYR A 324 3.02 16.22 -12.35
CA TYR A 324 3.07 16.10 -10.88
C TYR A 324 4.47 15.81 -10.33
N THR A 325 5.26 14.97 -10.99
CA THR A 325 6.59 14.58 -10.47
C THR A 325 7.74 15.18 -11.29
N HIS A 326 7.52 15.45 -12.59
CA HIS A 326 8.59 15.73 -13.56
C HIS A 326 8.49 17.09 -14.27
N LYS A 327 7.75 18.06 -13.71
CA LYS A 327 7.41 19.34 -14.38
C LYS A 327 8.63 20.17 -14.81
N TYR A 328 9.77 19.98 -14.17
CA TYR A 328 11.01 20.74 -14.36
C TYR A 328 12.07 19.98 -15.19
N LEU A 329 11.77 18.75 -15.60
CA LEU A 329 12.67 17.91 -16.37
C LEU A 329 12.41 18.20 -17.85
N GLU A 330 13.16 19.15 -18.42
CA GLU A 330 12.94 19.63 -19.78
C GLU A 330 13.12 18.52 -20.82
N ASN A 331 12.07 18.38 -21.65
CA ASN A 331 11.94 17.63 -22.90
C ASN A 331 13.22 17.05 -23.53
N ASN A 332 13.54 15.80 -23.19
CA ASN A 332 14.27 14.91 -24.07
C ASN A 332 13.38 13.71 -24.41
N SER A 333 13.14 13.50 -25.70
CA SER A 333 12.29 12.43 -26.23
C SER A 333 12.72 11.02 -25.81
N GLU A 334 13.99 10.82 -25.44
CA GLU A 334 14.47 9.54 -24.92
C GLU A 334 13.86 9.22 -23.54
N PHE A 335 13.62 10.24 -22.71
CA PHE A 335 13.05 10.04 -21.37
C PHE A 335 11.56 9.72 -21.40
N ASP A 336 10.84 10.32 -22.35
CA ASP A 336 9.43 10.02 -22.54
C ASP A 336 9.20 8.55 -22.86
N ASN A 337 10.15 7.89 -23.54
CA ASN A 337 10.08 6.47 -23.85
C ASN A 337 10.24 5.56 -22.62
N VAL A 338 10.98 5.99 -21.61
CA VAL A 338 11.16 5.25 -20.34
C VAL A 338 9.97 5.49 -19.40
N LEU A 339 9.45 6.71 -19.35
CA LEU A 339 8.37 7.09 -18.44
C LEU A 339 7.00 6.58 -18.88
N LYS A 340 6.73 6.57 -20.19
CA LYS A 340 5.40 6.23 -20.71
C LYS A 340 4.91 4.82 -20.33
N PRO A 341 5.71 3.74 -20.32
CA PRO A 341 5.21 2.43 -19.90
C PRO A 341 5.19 2.24 -18.38
N LEU A 342 5.67 3.17 -17.54
CA LEU A 342 5.84 2.89 -16.11
C LEU A 342 4.56 2.46 -15.39
N TRP A 343 3.38 2.91 -15.86
CA TRP A 343 2.11 2.44 -15.31
C TRP A 343 1.92 0.93 -15.41
N THR A 344 2.56 0.24 -16.36
CA THR A 344 2.47 -1.23 -16.48
C THR A 344 3.18 -1.97 -15.36
N TYR A 345 4.04 -1.30 -14.59
CA TYR A 345 4.75 -1.88 -13.45
C TYR A 345 3.97 -1.70 -12.13
N GLU A 346 2.89 -0.92 -12.15
CA GLU A 346 2.12 -0.54 -10.97
C GLU A 346 0.99 -1.55 -10.76
N SER A 347 1.30 -2.63 -10.04
CA SER A 347 0.35 -3.72 -9.76
C SER A 347 -0.92 -3.22 -9.08
N SER A 348 -0.85 -2.17 -8.26
CA SER A 348 -2.02 -1.57 -7.60
C SER A 348 -3.08 -1.10 -8.59
N LEU A 349 -2.69 -0.76 -9.84
CA LEU A 349 -3.64 -0.37 -10.87
C LEU A 349 -4.55 -1.53 -11.30
N LEU A 350 -4.04 -2.76 -11.23
CA LEU A 350 -4.73 -3.99 -11.61
C LEU A 350 -5.40 -4.66 -10.40
N GLU A 351 -4.68 -4.74 -9.29
CA GLU A 351 -5.07 -5.51 -8.09
C GLU A 351 -6.09 -4.79 -7.21
N SER A 352 -5.92 -3.49 -7.00
CA SER A 352 -6.73 -2.72 -6.05
C SER A 352 -6.98 -1.29 -6.56
N PRO A 353 -7.83 -1.13 -7.60
CA PRO A 353 -8.07 0.19 -8.16
C PRO A 353 -8.58 1.20 -7.11
N TYR A 354 -8.02 2.41 -7.16
CA TYR A 354 -8.20 3.52 -6.22
C TYR A 354 -7.53 3.39 -4.84
N TYR A 355 -6.81 2.31 -4.54
CA TYR A 355 -6.02 2.19 -3.31
C TYR A 355 -4.99 3.31 -3.11
N ASN A 356 -4.41 3.83 -4.21
CA ASN A 356 -3.48 4.95 -4.15
C ASN A 356 -4.10 6.22 -3.51
N LEU A 357 -5.43 6.36 -3.50
CA LEU A 357 -6.10 7.45 -2.78
C LEU A 357 -5.88 7.35 -1.27
N GLU A 358 -5.94 6.14 -0.72
CA GLU A 358 -5.71 5.85 0.70
C GLU A 358 -4.27 6.19 1.10
N TYR A 359 -3.30 5.90 0.22
CA TYR A 359 -1.89 6.28 0.40
C TYR A 359 -1.71 7.79 0.47
N ILE A 360 -2.32 8.55 -0.45
CA ILE A 360 -2.20 10.01 -0.48
C ILE A 360 -2.66 10.59 0.86
N PHE A 361 -3.85 10.19 1.34
CA PHE A 361 -4.38 10.73 2.59
C PHE A 361 -3.58 10.30 3.81
N SER A 362 -3.20 9.03 3.88
CA SER A 362 -2.43 8.51 5.01
C SER A 362 -1.07 9.21 5.15
N GLN A 363 -0.34 9.37 4.04
CA GLN A 363 0.98 10.02 4.01
C GLN A 363 0.89 11.51 4.30
N LEU A 364 -0.10 12.22 3.73
CA LEU A 364 -0.34 13.64 4.03
C LEU A 364 -0.59 13.88 5.53
N ASN A 365 -1.40 13.01 6.14
CA ASN A 365 -1.72 13.10 7.55
C ASN A 365 -0.54 12.72 8.43
N SER A 366 0.20 11.66 8.07
CA SER A 366 1.43 11.27 8.75
C SER A 366 2.45 12.42 8.73
N LEU A 367 2.81 12.97 7.56
CA LEU A 367 3.69 14.13 7.41
C LEU A 367 3.30 15.32 8.29
N ARG A 368 2.00 15.60 8.38
CA ARG A 368 1.51 16.70 9.21
C ARG A 368 1.75 16.46 10.70
N LEU A 369 1.59 15.23 11.18
CA LEU A 369 1.79 14.88 12.59
C LEU A 369 3.26 14.78 12.96
N ILE A 370 4.08 14.28 12.04
CA ILE A 370 5.54 14.27 12.14
C ILE A 370 6.03 15.70 12.38
N ASN A 371 5.60 16.65 11.56
CA ASN A 371 6.05 18.05 11.67
C ASN A 371 5.57 18.77 12.94
N LYS A 372 4.65 18.18 13.72
CA LYS A 372 4.12 18.76 14.96
C LYS A 372 4.69 18.14 16.24
N ASP A 373 5.57 17.14 16.15
CA ASP A 373 6.11 16.37 17.29
C ASP A 373 5.03 15.79 18.24
N LYS A 374 3.83 15.52 17.71
CA LYS A 374 2.67 15.06 18.50
C LYS A 374 2.45 13.55 18.48
N ILE A 375 3.27 12.81 17.74
CA ILE A 375 3.02 11.40 17.47
C ILE A 375 3.83 10.51 18.41
N THR A 376 3.12 9.68 19.19
CA THR A 376 3.69 8.71 20.14
C THR A 376 2.96 7.38 19.99
N LEU A 377 3.55 6.29 20.49
CA LEU A 377 2.89 4.97 20.47
C LEU A 377 1.55 4.97 21.24
N ASP A 378 1.47 5.72 22.34
CA ASP A 378 0.22 5.91 23.09
C ASP A 378 -0.84 6.66 22.29
N TYR A 379 -0.43 7.63 21.48
CA TYR A 379 -1.35 8.32 20.58
C TYR A 379 -1.89 7.36 19.50
N LEU A 380 -1.04 6.50 18.92
CA LEU A 380 -1.48 5.46 17.97
C LEU A 380 -2.42 4.45 18.62
N LYS A 381 -2.13 3.99 19.85
CA LYS A 381 -3.04 3.12 20.62
C LYS A 381 -4.41 3.76 20.82
N LYS A 382 -4.45 5.03 21.20
CA LYS A 382 -5.73 5.77 21.37
C LYS A 382 -6.49 5.91 20.07
N LEU A 383 -5.79 6.22 18.97
CA LEU A 383 -6.38 6.34 17.64
C LEU A 383 -6.97 5.02 17.15
N ALA A 384 -6.20 3.92 17.23
CA ALA A 384 -6.65 2.59 16.82
C ALA A 384 -7.88 2.11 17.61
N ASN A 385 -7.97 2.48 18.89
CA ASN A 385 -9.09 2.10 19.78
C ASN A 385 -10.34 2.95 19.60
N SER A 386 -10.23 4.04 18.87
CA SER A 386 -11.30 5.02 18.75
C SER A 386 -12.08 4.82 17.46
N ASN A 387 -13.41 4.95 17.50
CA ASN A 387 -14.27 5.02 16.30
C ASN A 387 -14.04 6.33 15.50
N LEU A 388 -12.81 6.86 15.48
CA LEU A 388 -12.44 8.10 14.82
C LEU A 388 -12.28 7.91 13.31
N LYS A 389 -13.26 7.23 12.68
CA LYS A 389 -13.47 7.20 11.23
C LYS A 389 -13.47 8.61 10.60
N ASN A 390 -13.70 9.65 11.42
CA ASN A 390 -13.80 11.05 11.02
C ASN A 390 -12.58 11.92 11.36
N LEU A 391 -11.44 11.39 11.81
CA LEU A 391 -10.27 12.25 12.11
C LEU A 391 -9.46 12.59 10.86
N ILE A 392 -9.37 11.67 9.90
CA ILE A 392 -8.46 11.80 8.76
C ILE A 392 -8.99 12.86 7.76
N SER A 393 -10.31 12.90 7.52
CA SER A 393 -10.96 13.95 6.70
C SER A 393 -11.01 15.34 7.36
N LYS A 394 -10.70 15.45 8.66
CA LYS A 394 -10.71 16.71 9.42
C LYS A 394 -9.33 17.36 9.57
N PHE A 395 -8.27 16.76 9.06
CA PHE A 395 -6.91 17.27 9.14
C PHE A 395 -6.35 17.75 7.80
#